data_AF-A0A4Q9Z2W4-F1
#
_entry.id   AF-A0A4Q9Z2W4-F1
#
_cell.length_a   1.000
_cell.length_b   1.000
_cell.length_c   1.000
_cell.angle_alpha   90.00
_cell.angle_beta   90.00
_cell.angle_gamma   90.00
#
_symmetry.space_group_name_H-M   'P 1'
#
loop_
_entity.id
_entity.type
_entity.pdbx_description
1 polymer ?
#
loop_
_entity_poly.entity_id
_entity_poly.type
_entity_poly.pdbx_seq_one_letter_code
_entity_poly.pdbx_strand_id
1 'polypeptide(L)'
;MEALSIIGMLLMLFGFANAAWAGLLYVLSLSAIAGTKLSKKLGTSNEKTDANLDKGVSMSNDLLKKVIWRLLLGCIGWLMFYVATGHS
;
A
#
# COMPACT_ATOMS: atom_id res chain seq x y z
N MET A 1 -9.13 -25.26 -16.85
CA MET A 1 -7.95 -24.37 -16.99
C MET A 1 -8.37 -22.94 -17.30
N GLU A 2 -9.21 -22.71 -18.32
CA GLU A 2 -9.82 -21.40 -18.66
C GLU A 2 -10.33 -20.57 -17.46
N ALA A 3 -11.21 -21.13 -16.62
CA ALA A 3 -11.79 -20.41 -15.49
C ALA A 3 -10.76 -20.00 -14.43
N LEU A 4 -9.72 -20.82 -14.21
CA LEU A 4 -8.64 -20.52 -13.26
C LEU A 4 -7.77 -19.35 -13.76
N SER A 5 -7.55 -19.29 -15.08
CA SER A 5 -6.84 -18.18 -15.74
C SER A 5 -7.60 -16.87 -15.62
N ILE A 6 -8.91 -16.88 -15.89
CA ILE A 6 -9.77 -15.68 -15.76
C ILE A 6 -9.80 -15.19 -14.29
N ILE A 7 -9.95 -16.10 -13.33
CA ILE A 7 -9.93 -15.77 -11.91
C ILE A 7 -8.57 -15.18 -11.48
N GLY A 8 -7.46 -15.78 -11.94
CA GLY A 8 -6.10 -15.27 -11.68
C GLY A 8 -5.89 -13.87 -12.25
N MET A 9 -6.36 -13.61 -13.47
CA MET A 9 -6.28 -12.30 -14.12
C MET A 9 -7.09 -11.23 -13.37
N LEU A 10 -8.30 -11.55 -12.92
CA LEU A 10 -9.12 -10.64 -12.10
C LEU A 10 -8.45 -10.35 -10.75
N LEU A 11 -7.94 -11.38 -10.07
CA LEU A 11 -7.21 -11.24 -8.79
C LEU A 11 -5.97 -10.38 -8.93
N MET A 12 -5.22 -10.50 -10.03
CA MET A 12 -4.13 -9.58 -10.33
C MET A 12 -4.62 -8.16 -10.51
N LEU A 13 -5.60 -7.94 -11.38
CA LEU A 13 -6.07 -6.59 -11.70
C LEU A 13 -6.54 -5.87 -10.45
N PHE A 14 -7.38 -6.54 -9.63
CA PHE A 14 -7.84 -6.00 -8.37
C PHE A 14 -6.73 -5.89 -7.34
N GLY A 15 -5.84 -6.88 -7.20
CA GLY A 15 -4.73 -6.84 -6.26
C GLY A 15 -3.78 -5.68 -6.53
N PHE A 16 -3.30 -5.55 -7.77
CA PHE A 16 -2.36 -4.50 -8.17
C PHE A 16 -2.99 -3.10 -8.21
N ALA A 17 -4.21 -2.94 -8.74
CA ALA A 17 -4.87 -1.63 -8.75
C ALA A 17 -5.10 -1.12 -7.31
N ASN A 18 -5.52 -2.01 -6.42
CA ASN A 18 -5.81 -1.67 -5.04
C ASN A 18 -4.52 -1.49 -4.21
N ALA A 19 -3.43 -2.16 -4.58
CA ALA A 19 -2.08 -1.91 -4.04
C ALA A 19 -1.53 -0.56 -4.50
N ALA A 20 -1.69 -0.20 -5.78
CA ALA A 20 -1.28 1.10 -6.31
C ALA A 20 -2.01 2.26 -5.62
N TRP A 21 -3.32 2.13 -5.41
CA TRP A 21 -4.10 3.12 -4.67
C TRP A 21 -3.63 3.27 -3.21
N ALA A 22 -3.42 2.17 -2.51
CA ALA A 22 -2.91 2.20 -1.14
C ALA A 22 -1.46 2.76 -1.08
N GLY A 23 -0.65 2.49 -2.12
CA GLY A 23 0.70 3.02 -2.25
C GLY A 23 0.72 4.54 -2.44
N LEU A 24 -0.21 5.08 -3.24
CA LEU A 24 -0.40 6.51 -3.39
C LEU A 24 -0.73 7.18 -2.04
N LEU A 25 -1.66 6.59 -1.29
CA LEU A 25 -2.02 7.07 0.05
C LEU A 25 -0.84 6.99 1.04
N TYR A 26 -0.03 5.94 0.94
CA TYR A 26 1.19 5.79 1.75
C TYR A 26 2.20 6.91 1.46
N VAL A 27 2.45 7.23 0.19
CA VAL A 27 3.35 8.32 -0.22
C VAL A 27 2.82 9.67 0.27
N LEU A 28 1.51 9.93 0.13
CA LEU A 28 0.89 11.16 0.64
C LEU A 28 1.02 11.26 2.18
N SER A 29 0.84 10.15 2.89
CA SER A 29 1.01 10.08 4.34
C SER A 29 2.46 10.38 4.74
N LEU A 30 3.46 9.83 4.03
CA LEU A 30 4.87 10.14 4.24
C LEU A 30 5.18 11.62 4.01
N SER A 31 4.65 12.23 2.95
CA SER A 31 4.80 13.66 2.67
C SER A 31 4.23 14.53 3.81
N ALA A 32 3.09 14.14 4.37
CA ALA A 32 2.51 14.83 5.52
C ALA A 32 3.39 14.69 6.80
N ILE A 33 3.97 13.51 7.03
CA ILE A 33 4.93 13.28 8.14
C ILE A 33 6.20 14.11 7.94
N ALA A 34 6.72 14.18 6.71
CA ALA A 34 7.88 14.99 6.37
C ALA A 34 7.60 16.49 6.59
N GLY A 35 6.45 16.98 6.15
CA GLY A 35 6.01 18.37 6.37
C GLY A 35 5.87 18.71 7.85
N THR A 36 5.25 17.83 8.64
CA THR A 36 5.13 18.01 10.10
C THR A 36 6.47 17.98 10.83
N LYS A 37 7.40 17.11 10.43
CA LYS A 37 8.79 17.14 10.93
C LYS A 37 9.51 18.44 10.59
N LEU A 38 9.29 18.96 9.38
CA LEU A 38 9.92 20.19 8.93
C LEU A 38 9.36 21.42 9.67
N SER A 39 8.04 21.49 9.89
CA SER A 39 7.43 22.49 10.78
C SER A 39 7.95 22.41 12.21
N LYS A 40 8.18 21.21 12.75
CA LYS A 40 8.80 21.06 14.08
C LYS A 40 10.22 21.64 14.11
N LYS A 41 11.01 21.35 13.08
CA LYS A 41 12.39 21.84 12.98
C LYS A 41 12.48 23.36 12.80
N LEU A 42 11.49 23.98 12.15
CA LEU A 42 11.39 25.43 11.96
C LEU A 42 10.82 26.17 13.18
N GLY A 43 10.55 25.48 14.29
CA GLY A 43 10.07 26.11 15.53
C GLY A 43 8.58 26.51 15.51
N THR A 44 7.82 26.08 14.50
CA THR A 44 6.36 26.29 14.42
C THR A 44 5.57 25.17 15.12
N SER A 45 6.23 24.26 15.84
CA SER A 45 5.55 23.17 16.55
C SER A 45 4.80 23.64 17.78
N ASN A 46 3.63 23.05 17.98
CA ASN A 46 2.81 23.18 19.17
C ASN A 46 2.94 21.91 20.04
N GLU A 47 2.44 21.90 21.28
CA GLU A 47 2.48 20.74 22.19
C GLU A 47 1.85 19.46 21.60
N LYS A 48 0.96 19.60 20.60
CA LYS A 48 0.29 18.49 19.91
C LYS A 48 1.05 17.95 18.69
N THR A 49 2.17 18.57 18.30
CA THR A 49 2.93 18.17 17.10
C THR A 49 3.49 16.75 17.23
N ASP A 50 3.95 16.34 18.41
CA ASP A 50 4.48 14.99 18.63
C ASP A 50 3.38 13.91 18.56
N ALA A 51 2.24 14.12 19.22
CA ALA A 51 1.10 13.21 19.15
C ALA A 51 0.57 13.05 17.71
N ASN A 52 0.56 14.13 16.92
CA ASN A 52 0.17 14.08 15.51
C ASN A 52 1.20 13.34 14.64
N LEU A 53 2.48 13.41 15.00
CA LEU A 53 3.56 12.71 14.31
C LEU A 53 3.47 11.20 14.56
N ASP A 54 3.26 10.77 15.80
CA ASP A 54 3.04 9.36 16.15
C ASP A 54 1.77 8.79 15.47
N LYS A 55 0.69 9.58 15.44
CA LYS A 55 -0.53 9.21 14.72
C LYS A 55 -0.30 9.10 13.20
N GLY A 56 0.49 10.00 12.62
CA GLY A 56 0.90 9.94 11.22
C GLY A 56 1.73 8.69 10.91
N VAL A 57 2.72 8.38 11.74
CA VAL A 57 3.60 7.19 11.57
C VAL A 57 2.80 5.89 11.68
N SER A 58 1.94 5.76 12.68
CA SER A 58 1.08 4.58 12.84
C SER A 58 0.10 4.41 11.67
N MET A 59 -0.50 5.50 11.18
CA MET A 59 -1.36 5.47 9.99
C MET A 59 -0.59 5.09 8.72
N SER A 60 0.62 5.62 8.53
CA SER A 60 1.50 5.26 7.43
C SER A 60 1.89 3.78 7.48
N ASN A 61 2.16 3.24 8.67
CA ASN A 61 2.49 1.82 8.84
C ASN A 61 1.28 0.89 8.55
N ASP A 62 0.07 1.31 8.92
CA ASP A 62 -1.17 0.58 8.57
C ASP A 62 -1.41 0.59 7.05
N LEU A 63 -1.18 1.73 6.39
CA LEU A 63 -1.25 1.84 4.93
C LEU A 63 -0.20 0.95 4.25
N LEU A 64 1.04 0.91 4.76
CA LEU A 64 2.09 0.04 4.25
C LEU A 64 1.71 -1.44 4.37
N LYS A 65 1.17 -1.87 5.52
CA LYS A 65 0.65 -3.23 5.69
C LYS A 65 -0.44 -3.55 4.66
N LYS A 66 -1.37 -2.61 4.42
CA LYS A 66 -2.42 -2.77 3.40
C LYS A 66 -1.84 -2.89 1.99
N VAL A 67 -0.80 -2.12 1.65
CA VAL A 67 -0.09 -2.24 0.37
C VAL A 67 0.51 -3.62 0.22
N ILE A 68 1.26 -4.10 1.22
CA ILE A 68 1.92 -5.41 1.20
C ILE A 68 0.89 -6.53 1.03
N TRP A 69 -0.20 -6.50 1.79
CA TRP A 69 -1.28 -7.49 1.67
C TRP A 69 -1.94 -7.51 0.30
N ARG A 70 -2.20 -6.34 -0.29
CA ARG A 70 -2.81 -6.24 -1.62
C ARG A 70 -1.84 -6.65 -2.73
N LEU A 71 -0.55 -6.38 -2.55
CA LEU A 71 0.50 -6.84 -3.46
C LEU A 71 0.59 -8.37 -3.43
N LEU A 72 0.56 -8.98 -2.24
CA LEU A 72 0.53 -10.44 -2.07
C LEU A 72 -0.68 -11.07 -2.78
N LEU A 73 -1.86 -10.47 -2.67
CA LEU A 73 -3.05 -10.92 -3.41
C LEU A 73 -2.83 -10.86 -4.94
N GLY A 74 -2.20 -9.80 -5.44
CA GLY A 74 -1.82 -9.68 -6.85
C GLY A 74 -0.83 -10.77 -7.28
N CYS A 75 0.19 -11.06 -6.47
CA CYS A 75 1.15 -12.13 -6.72
C CYS A 75 0.52 -13.53 -6.71
N ILE A 76 -0.44 -13.78 -5.81
CA ILE A 76 -1.21 -15.03 -5.78
C ILE A 76 -2.03 -15.16 -7.07
N GLY A 77 -2.70 -14.08 -7.50
CA GLY A 77 -3.41 -14.04 -8.78
C GLY A 77 -2.50 -14.36 -9.96
N TRP A 78 -1.28 -13.81 -9.98
CA TRP A 78 -0.28 -14.09 -11.02
C TRP A 78 0.16 -15.56 -10.99
N LEU A 79 0.43 -16.12 -9.82
CA LEU A 79 0.78 -17.54 -9.69
C LEU A 79 -0.34 -18.45 -10.20
N MET A 80 -1.59 -18.15 -9.86
CA MET A 80 -2.75 -18.91 -10.37
C MET A 80 -2.89 -18.79 -11.88
N PHE A 81 -2.69 -17.59 -12.43
CA PHE A 81 -2.69 -17.36 -13.88
C PHE A 81 -1.56 -18.14 -14.58
N TYR A 82 -0.34 -18.09 -14.04
CA TYR A 82 0.85 -18.74 -14.58
C TYR A 82 0.72 -20.27 -14.60
N VAL A 83 0.18 -20.87 -13.53
CA VAL A 83 -0.10 -22.31 -13.47
C VAL A 83 -1.23 -22.67 -14.44
N ALA A 84 -2.24 -21.82 -14.59
CA ALA A 84 -3.37 -22.06 -15.49
C ALA A 84 -2.99 -21.98 -16.99
N THR A 85 -1.99 -21.19 -17.34
CA THR A 85 -1.51 -21.01 -18.74
C THR A 85 -0.45 -22.03 -19.16
N GLY A 86 -0.09 -22.98 -18.30
CA GLY A 86 0.66 -24.17 -18.71
C GLY A 86 2.14 -23.94 -19.01
N HIS A 87 2.76 -22.90 -18.45
CA HIS A 87 4.23 -22.84 -18.37
C HIS A 87 4.71 -23.84 -17.30
N SER A 88 4.70 -25.12 -17.66
CA SER A 88 5.42 -26.22 -17.01
C SER A 88 6.32 -26.92 -18.03
#